data_AF-Q6Z968-F1
#
_entry.id   AF-Q6Z968-F1
#
_cell.length_a   1.000
_cell.length_b   1.000
_cell.length_c   1.000
_cell.angle_alpha   90.00
_cell.angle_beta   90.00
_cell.angle_gamma   90.00
#
_symmetry.space_group_name_H-M   'P 1'
#
loop_
_entity.id
_entity.type
_entity.pdbx_description
1 polymer ?
#
loop_
_entity_poly.entity_id
_entity_poly.type
_entity_poly.pdbx_seq_one_letter_code
_entity_poly.pdbx_strand_id
1 'polypeptide(L)'
;MLLFPAKNGVYHQWVIQAPNLQNFFITGLYDDGWQIGDLTFLEEATVDWPLYSYDRDFVKLITGLSQARELDFAMPVRDVNVLEGLSCSFKNLKCLSLCTSLHLLSNVLSFFCIIRNASKLETLRIKLFDDSTQDDEVDNDFLNGQWTDDLFSNLKSVYVRNMTCKLSEMHFIEFILSKARNLEKNDVCLAEDCSKSNEEAVIELAK
;
A
#
# COMPACT_ATOMS: atom_id res chain seq x y z
N MET A 1 -1.35 17.96 -16.58
CA MET A 1 -1.38 18.74 -15.33
C MET A 1 -2.66 19.58 -15.34
N LEU A 2 -3.68 19.15 -14.60
CA LEU A 2 -4.89 19.95 -14.41
C LEU A 2 -4.64 20.87 -13.22
N LEU A 3 -4.55 22.19 -13.47
CA LEU A 3 -4.51 23.20 -12.42
C LEU A 3 -5.94 23.65 -12.14
N PHE A 4 -6.42 23.44 -10.93
CA PHE A 4 -7.81 23.74 -10.56
C PHE A 4 -7.91 25.06 -9.77
N PRO A 5 -8.86 25.95 -10.11
CA PRO A 5 -9.01 27.23 -9.44
C PRO A 5 -9.69 27.08 -8.08
N ALA A 6 -9.09 27.66 -7.04
CA ALA A 6 -9.67 27.78 -5.72
C ALA A 6 -10.93 28.68 -5.76
N LYS A 7 -12.11 28.10 -5.54
CA LYS A 7 -13.30 28.87 -5.18
C LYS A 7 -13.89 28.34 -3.87
N ASN A 8 -13.84 29.21 -2.86
CA ASN A 8 -14.72 29.23 -1.68
C ASN A 8 -14.57 28.10 -0.65
N GLY A 9 -13.35 27.72 -0.29
CA GLY A 9 -13.05 27.15 1.05
C GLY A 9 -13.74 25.84 1.42
N VAL A 10 -14.39 25.16 0.49
CA VAL A 10 -15.01 23.84 0.70
C VAL A 10 -14.52 22.92 -0.40
N TYR A 11 -13.41 22.26 -0.12
CA TYR A 11 -12.71 21.37 -1.05
C TYR A 11 -13.48 20.04 -1.31
N HIS A 12 -14.49 19.72 -0.49
CA HIS A 12 -15.24 18.45 -0.53
C HIS A 12 -16.16 18.20 -1.74
N GLN A 13 -16.16 19.06 -2.78
CA GLN A 13 -17.18 19.01 -3.85
C GLN A 13 -16.69 18.49 -5.20
N TRP A 14 -15.40 18.21 -5.37
CA TRP A 14 -14.85 17.84 -6.68
C TRP A 14 -14.92 16.33 -6.88
N VAL A 15 -15.69 15.89 -7.86
CA VAL A 15 -15.77 14.47 -8.25
C VAL A 15 -15.14 14.31 -9.63
N ILE A 16 -14.09 13.49 -9.71
CA ILE A 16 -13.42 13.16 -10.95
C ILE A 16 -14.28 12.11 -11.68
N GLN A 17 -15.06 12.58 -12.64
CA GLN A 17 -15.92 11.76 -13.50
C GLN A 17 -15.23 11.60 -14.86
N ALA A 18 -14.62 10.45 -15.10
CA ALA A 18 -13.90 10.17 -16.34
C ALA A 18 -14.05 8.68 -16.69
N PRO A 19 -15.21 8.24 -17.19
CA PRO A 19 -15.54 6.82 -17.31
C PRO A 19 -14.58 6.06 -18.23
N ASN A 20 -14.01 6.73 -19.24
CA ASN A 20 -13.04 6.16 -20.20
C ASN A 20 -11.57 6.35 -19.79
N LEU A 21 -11.30 6.85 -18.58
CA LEU A 21 -9.94 7.08 -18.11
C LEU A 21 -9.25 5.74 -17.80
N GLN A 22 -8.11 5.51 -18.46
CA GLN A 22 -7.29 4.32 -18.23
C GLN A 22 -6.16 4.56 -17.24
N ASN A 23 -5.63 5.78 -17.20
CA ASN A 23 -4.49 6.12 -16.34
C ASN A 23 -4.88 7.29 -15.45
N PHE A 24 -4.91 7.05 -14.16
CA PHE A 24 -5.17 8.04 -13.13
C PHE A 24 -3.89 8.30 -12.36
N PHE A 25 -3.37 9.52 -12.44
CA PHE A 25 -2.21 9.94 -11.67
C PHE A 25 -2.55 11.21 -10.94
N ILE A 26 -2.40 11.20 -9.62
CA ILE A 26 -2.61 12.37 -8.79
C ILE A 26 -1.54 12.46 -7.71
N THR A 27 -0.92 13.64 -7.61
CA THR A 27 0.08 13.98 -6.60
C THR A 27 -0.04 15.46 -6.24
N GLY A 28 0.42 15.84 -5.05
CA GLY A 28 0.42 17.23 -4.59
C GLY A 28 0.92 17.37 -3.15
N LEU A 29 0.90 18.60 -2.64
CA LEU A 29 1.34 18.91 -1.26
C LEU A 29 0.20 18.83 -0.24
N TYR A 30 -1.03 19.16 -0.65
CA TYR A 30 -2.22 19.20 0.23
C TYR A 30 -3.38 18.48 -0.42
N ASP A 31 -4.11 17.69 0.37
CA ASP A 31 -5.27 16.95 -0.09
C ASP A 31 -6.52 17.83 -0.07
N ASP A 32 -6.93 18.26 -1.26
CA ASP A 32 -8.13 19.08 -1.49
C ASP A 32 -9.43 18.24 -1.49
N GLY A 33 -9.51 17.12 -0.77
CA GLY A 33 -10.78 16.42 -0.49
C GLY A 33 -11.58 15.96 -1.72
N TRP A 34 -10.91 15.82 -2.86
CA TRP A 34 -11.49 15.36 -4.12
C TRP A 34 -11.95 13.89 -4.01
N GLN A 35 -12.95 13.54 -4.81
CA GLN A 35 -13.57 12.22 -4.85
C GLN A 35 -13.41 11.60 -6.23
N ILE A 36 -13.44 10.28 -6.27
CA ILE A 36 -13.42 9.51 -7.51
C ILE A 36 -14.84 9.07 -7.84
N GLY A 37 -15.27 9.33 -9.07
CA GLY A 37 -16.50 8.80 -9.63
C GLY A 37 -16.35 7.36 -10.12
N ASP A 38 -17.10 6.96 -11.13
CA ASP A 38 -16.91 5.65 -11.77
C ASP A 38 -15.77 5.73 -12.79
N LEU A 39 -14.70 4.97 -12.55
CA LEU A 39 -13.54 4.82 -13.44
C LEU A 39 -13.47 3.37 -13.96
N THR A 40 -14.47 2.96 -14.74
CA THR A 40 -14.68 1.56 -15.11
C THR A 40 -13.51 0.96 -15.93
N PHE A 41 -12.84 1.77 -16.74
CA PHE A 41 -11.74 1.33 -17.63
C PHE A 41 -10.34 1.63 -17.06
N LEU A 42 -10.24 1.85 -15.75
CA LEU A 42 -8.97 2.18 -15.11
C LEU A 42 -8.00 1.00 -15.18
N GLU A 43 -6.84 1.20 -15.79
CA GLU A 43 -5.73 0.25 -15.87
C GLU A 43 -4.66 0.59 -14.84
N GLU A 44 -4.26 1.86 -14.76
CA GLU A 44 -3.20 2.32 -13.86
C GLU A 44 -3.70 3.44 -12.95
N ALA A 45 -3.39 3.35 -11.67
CA ALA A 45 -3.74 4.34 -10.66
C ALA A 45 -2.54 4.66 -9.77
N THR A 46 -2.23 5.94 -9.61
CA THR A 46 -1.23 6.41 -8.65
C THR A 46 -1.83 7.52 -7.81
N VAL A 47 -1.78 7.34 -6.49
CA VAL A 47 -2.08 8.37 -5.50
C VAL A 47 -0.87 8.50 -4.59
N ASP A 48 -0.11 9.57 -4.80
CA ASP A 48 1.11 9.86 -4.05
C ASP A 48 0.97 11.23 -3.36
N TRP A 49 0.71 11.20 -2.06
CA TRP A 49 0.55 12.39 -1.22
C TRP A 49 1.35 12.26 0.08
N PRO A 50 2.16 13.28 0.44
CA PRO A 50 2.86 13.29 1.70
C PRO A 50 1.93 13.65 2.88
N LEU A 51 0.86 14.43 2.63
CA LEU A 51 -0.02 14.97 3.68
C LEU A 51 -1.49 14.91 3.26
N TYR A 52 -2.17 13.85 3.67
CA TYR A 52 -3.62 13.71 3.48
C TYR A 52 -4.41 14.54 4.49
N SER A 53 -5.60 14.98 4.08
CA SER A 53 -6.55 15.66 4.96
C SER A 53 -6.97 14.72 6.09
N TYR A 54 -7.19 15.27 7.29
CA TYR A 54 -7.61 14.47 8.46
C TYR A 54 -8.92 13.73 8.21
N ASP A 55 -9.87 14.39 7.54
CA ASP A 55 -11.20 13.86 7.24
C ASP A 55 -11.28 13.06 5.94
N ARG A 56 -10.12 12.63 5.39
CA ARG A 56 -10.07 11.89 4.12
C ARG A 56 -10.69 10.50 4.29
N ASP A 57 -11.72 10.23 3.50
CA ASP A 57 -12.33 8.90 3.42
C ASP A 57 -11.50 7.99 2.47
N PHE A 58 -10.54 7.27 3.06
CA PHE A 58 -9.65 6.37 2.33
C PHE A 58 -10.38 5.13 1.80
N VAL A 59 -11.41 4.65 2.51
CA VAL A 59 -12.23 3.53 2.04
C VAL A 59 -12.90 3.90 0.73
N LYS A 60 -13.52 5.09 0.65
CA LYS A 60 -14.14 5.59 -0.57
C LYS A 60 -13.14 5.86 -1.68
N LEU A 61 -11.98 6.43 -1.34
CA LEU A 61 -10.89 6.66 -2.30
C LEU A 61 -10.45 5.33 -2.95
N ILE A 62 -10.07 4.35 -2.15
CA ILE A 62 -9.58 3.06 -2.62
C ILE A 62 -10.67 2.29 -3.37
N THR A 63 -11.93 2.39 -2.93
CA THR A 63 -13.08 1.82 -3.65
C THR A 63 -13.19 2.36 -5.07
N GLY A 64 -12.99 3.67 -5.26
CA GLY A 64 -12.98 4.32 -6.57
C GLY A 64 -11.85 3.88 -7.50
N LEU A 65 -10.78 3.29 -6.94
CA LEU A 65 -9.62 2.76 -7.68
C LEU A 65 -9.68 1.25 -7.91
N SER A 66 -10.74 0.57 -7.44
CA SER A 66 -10.84 -0.90 -7.42
C SER A 66 -10.77 -1.58 -8.79
N GLN A 67 -10.98 -0.84 -9.89
CA GLN A 67 -10.87 -1.37 -11.25
C GLN A 67 -9.42 -1.45 -11.75
N ALA A 68 -8.49 -0.71 -11.13
CA ALA A 68 -7.10 -0.64 -11.55
C ALA A 68 -6.45 -2.03 -11.61
N ARG A 69 -5.66 -2.23 -12.66
CA ARG A 69 -4.78 -3.38 -12.82
C ARG A 69 -3.44 -3.14 -12.12
N GLU A 70 -2.98 -1.90 -12.09
CA GLU A 70 -1.79 -1.46 -11.35
C GLU A 70 -2.16 -0.31 -10.42
N LEU A 71 -1.89 -0.46 -9.13
CA LEU A 71 -2.16 0.56 -8.12
C LEU A 71 -0.87 0.91 -7.38
N ASP A 72 -0.51 2.19 -7.38
CA ASP A 72 0.51 2.79 -6.54
C ASP A 72 -0.15 3.72 -5.53
N PHE A 73 0.04 3.44 -4.25
CA PHE A 73 -0.65 4.13 -3.17
C PHE A 73 0.32 4.45 -2.03
N ALA A 74 0.48 5.74 -1.74
CA ALA A 74 1.11 6.19 -0.52
C ALA A 74 0.13 6.11 0.65
N MET A 75 0.41 5.23 1.62
CA MET A 75 -0.41 5.06 2.80
C MET A 75 -0.30 6.28 3.72
N PRO A 76 -1.40 6.76 4.30
CA PRO A 76 -1.36 7.84 5.27
C PRO A 76 -0.79 7.35 6.60
N VAL A 77 0.04 8.18 7.23
CA VAL A 77 0.51 7.94 8.60
C VAL A 77 -0.59 8.33 9.59
N ARG A 78 -1.26 7.34 10.18
CA ARG A 78 -2.36 7.51 11.15
C ARG A 78 -2.27 6.45 12.23
N ASP A 79 -2.76 6.74 13.43
CA ASP A 79 -2.82 5.77 14.54
C ASP A 79 -3.97 4.75 14.38
N VAL A 80 -4.79 4.89 13.34
CA VAL A 80 -5.97 4.05 13.09
C VAL A 80 -5.89 3.41 11.71
N ASN A 81 -6.47 2.21 11.57
CA ASN A 81 -6.62 1.55 10.28
C ASN A 81 -7.58 2.35 9.39
N VAL A 82 -7.02 3.12 8.46
CA VAL A 82 -7.78 3.99 7.54
C VAL A 82 -8.61 3.21 6.52
N LEU A 83 -8.33 1.92 6.35
CA LEU A 83 -9.06 1.03 5.44
C LEU A 83 -9.94 0.03 6.18
N GLU A 84 -10.23 0.25 7.46
CA GLU A 84 -11.21 -0.55 8.20
C GLU A 84 -12.58 -0.46 7.50
N GLY A 85 -13.21 -1.61 7.27
CA GLY A 85 -14.49 -1.70 6.55
C GLY A 85 -14.39 -1.69 5.02
N LEU A 86 -13.18 -1.71 4.44
CA LEU A 86 -12.99 -1.87 2.99
C LEU A 86 -13.62 -3.20 2.51
N SER A 87 -14.62 -3.09 1.63
CA SER A 87 -15.43 -4.22 1.16
C SER A 87 -15.43 -4.39 -0.37
N CYS A 88 -14.77 -3.48 -1.10
CA CYS A 88 -14.66 -3.59 -2.55
C CYS A 88 -13.68 -4.69 -2.95
N SER A 89 -13.98 -5.42 -4.03
CA SER A 89 -13.04 -6.39 -4.61
C SER A 89 -12.22 -5.77 -5.74
N PHE A 90 -10.91 -5.97 -5.69
CA PHE A 90 -9.98 -5.59 -6.77
C PHE A 90 -9.94 -6.69 -7.83
N LYS A 91 -10.90 -6.65 -8.76
CA LYS A 91 -11.12 -7.74 -9.74
C LYS A 91 -9.97 -7.92 -10.73
N ASN A 92 -9.19 -6.86 -10.98
CA ASN A 92 -8.17 -6.80 -12.02
C ASN A 92 -6.76 -6.55 -11.49
N LEU A 93 -6.61 -6.20 -10.20
CA LEU A 93 -5.33 -5.78 -9.64
C LEU A 93 -4.30 -6.91 -9.73
N LYS A 94 -3.22 -6.63 -10.47
CA LYS A 94 -2.08 -7.52 -10.71
C LYS A 94 -0.80 -6.98 -10.07
N CYS A 95 -0.66 -5.66 -9.99
CA CYS A 95 0.50 -4.99 -9.40
C CYS A 95 0.04 -4.02 -8.33
N LEU A 96 0.54 -4.19 -7.11
CA LEU A 96 0.30 -3.28 -6.00
C LEU A 96 1.63 -2.71 -5.54
N SER A 97 1.77 -1.39 -5.55
CA SER A 97 2.88 -0.66 -4.95
C SER A 97 2.35 0.14 -3.77
N LEU A 98 2.98 -0.03 -2.61
CA LEU A 98 2.65 0.67 -1.39
C LEU A 98 3.86 1.42 -0.86
N CYS A 99 3.73 2.72 -0.69
CA CYS A 99 4.63 3.49 0.15
C CYS A 99 4.06 3.46 1.57
N THR A 100 4.74 2.79 2.52
CA THR A 100 4.18 2.53 3.86
C THR A 100 5.28 2.39 4.93
N SER A 101 4.90 2.59 6.19
CA SER A 101 5.68 2.17 7.37
C SER A 101 5.14 0.83 7.88
N LEU A 102 6.01 -0.17 8.07
CA LEU A 102 5.67 -1.47 8.65
C LEU A 102 5.82 -1.51 10.18
N HIS A 103 6.31 -0.41 10.77
CA HIS A 103 6.35 -0.16 12.21
C HIS A 103 4.99 0.21 12.79
N LEU A 104 4.06 0.64 11.92
CA LEU A 104 2.75 1.09 12.33
C LEU A 104 1.74 -0.04 12.13
N LEU A 105 1.16 -0.49 13.23
CA LEU A 105 0.13 -1.51 13.25
C LEU A 105 -1.06 -1.13 12.35
N SER A 106 -1.44 0.16 12.34
CA SER A 106 -2.49 0.72 11.50
C SER A 106 -2.22 0.55 10.00
N ASN A 107 -0.98 0.74 9.55
CA ASN A 107 -0.55 0.55 8.17
C ASN A 107 -0.51 -0.93 7.80
N VAL A 108 -0.01 -1.78 8.70
CA VAL A 108 -0.04 -3.24 8.52
C VAL A 108 -1.48 -3.74 8.37
N LEU A 109 -2.40 -3.27 9.21
CA LEU A 109 -3.83 -3.60 9.08
C LEU A 109 -4.44 -3.07 7.77
N SER A 110 -4.08 -1.85 7.37
CA SER A 110 -4.52 -1.25 6.10
C SER A 110 -4.01 -2.06 4.89
N PHE A 111 -2.77 -2.54 4.95
CA PHE A 111 -2.20 -3.46 3.97
C PHE A 111 -3.05 -4.72 3.84
N PHE A 112 -3.37 -5.37 4.97
CA PHE A 112 -4.21 -6.56 4.99
C PHE A 112 -5.61 -6.31 4.42
N CYS A 113 -6.21 -5.13 4.64
CA CYS A 113 -7.48 -4.76 4.01
C CYS A 113 -7.40 -4.76 2.48
N ILE A 114 -6.29 -4.28 1.89
CA ILE A 114 -6.12 -4.28 0.42
C ILE A 114 -5.92 -5.70 -0.09
N ILE A 115 -4.96 -6.44 0.47
CA ILE A 115 -4.57 -7.75 -0.07
C ILE A 115 -5.67 -8.80 0.07
N ARG A 116 -6.48 -8.76 1.13
CA ARG A 116 -7.67 -9.62 1.28
C ARG A 116 -8.67 -9.47 0.14
N ASN A 117 -8.70 -8.30 -0.47
CA ASN A 117 -9.61 -7.99 -1.56
C ASN A 117 -8.98 -8.14 -2.96
N ALA A 118 -7.70 -8.55 -3.04
CA ALA A 118 -6.89 -8.58 -4.26
C ALA A 118 -6.43 -10.01 -4.62
N SER A 119 -7.36 -10.94 -4.77
CA SER A 119 -7.06 -12.38 -4.98
C SER A 119 -6.22 -12.70 -6.22
N LYS A 120 -6.13 -11.79 -7.20
CA LYS A 120 -5.36 -11.97 -8.43
C LYS A 120 -3.97 -11.32 -8.41
N LEU A 121 -3.56 -10.74 -7.28
CA LEU A 121 -2.30 -10.02 -7.15
C LEU A 121 -1.11 -10.91 -7.51
N GLU A 122 -0.26 -10.43 -8.42
CA GLU A 122 0.92 -11.17 -8.89
C GLU A 122 2.23 -10.49 -8.47
N THR A 123 2.22 -9.16 -8.35
CA THR A 123 3.40 -8.36 -7.97
C THR A 123 3.06 -7.45 -6.81
N LEU A 124 3.88 -7.52 -5.77
CA LEU A 124 3.83 -6.61 -4.63
C LEU A 124 5.13 -5.81 -4.57
N ARG A 125 5.01 -4.50 -4.46
CA ARG A 125 6.12 -3.57 -4.26
C ARG A 125 5.89 -2.80 -2.97
N ILE A 126 6.85 -2.83 -2.07
CA ILE A 126 6.82 -2.13 -0.79
C ILE A 126 7.96 -1.13 -0.81
N LYS A 127 7.63 0.15 -0.66
CA LYS A 127 8.59 1.22 -0.43
C LYS A 127 8.44 1.66 1.01
N LEU A 128 9.48 1.43 1.80
CA LEU A 128 9.49 1.76 3.21
C LEU A 128 9.90 3.22 3.41
N PHE A 129 9.28 3.86 4.39
CA PHE A 129 9.71 5.15 4.90
C PHE A 129 9.69 5.10 6.43
N ASP A 130 10.66 5.77 7.04
CA ASP A 130 10.73 5.89 8.50
C ASP A 130 9.93 7.12 8.93
N ASP A 131 8.81 6.90 9.62
CA ASP A 131 7.95 7.98 10.14
C ASP A 131 7.91 8.06 11.65
N SER A 132 8.52 7.12 12.37
CA SER A 132 8.27 6.95 13.80
C SER A 132 9.53 6.86 14.65
N THR A 133 9.42 7.42 15.85
CA THR A 133 10.29 7.10 16.99
C THR A 133 9.73 5.95 17.84
N GLN A 134 8.57 5.39 17.44
CA GLN A 134 7.84 4.34 18.14
C GLN A 134 7.57 3.17 17.21
N ASP A 135 7.97 1.98 17.63
CA ASP A 135 7.78 0.71 16.91
C ASP A 135 6.56 0.03 17.55
N ASP A 136 5.44 -0.03 16.82
CA ASP A 136 4.39 -0.97 17.23
C ASP A 136 5.01 -2.36 17.03
N GLU A 137 5.07 -3.16 18.08
CA GLU A 137 5.69 -4.48 18.04
C GLU A 137 4.83 -5.41 17.15
N VAL A 138 5.06 -5.35 15.83
CA VAL A 138 4.45 -6.22 14.83
C VAL A 138 5.32 -7.48 14.74
N ASP A 139 4.85 -8.53 15.41
CA ASP A 139 5.53 -9.82 15.46
C ASP A 139 4.87 -10.88 14.57
N ASN A 140 5.51 -12.05 14.50
CA ASN A 140 5.04 -13.17 13.72
C ASN A 140 3.69 -13.73 14.22
N ASP A 141 3.39 -13.67 15.51
CA ASP A 141 2.12 -14.19 16.05
C ASP A 141 0.94 -13.32 15.59
N PHE A 142 1.12 -12.00 15.63
CA PHE A 142 0.16 -11.05 15.08
C PHE A 142 -0.04 -11.27 13.59
N LEU A 143 1.03 -11.37 12.80
CA LEU A 143 0.96 -11.55 11.35
C LEU A 143 0.30 -12.88 10.97
N ASN A 144 0.61 -13.97 11.67
CA ASN A 144 -0.06 -15.25 11.49
C ASN A 144 -1.55 -15.18 11.88
N GLY A 145 -1.93 -14.34 12.84
CA GLY A 145 -3.34 -14.07 13.15
C GLY A 145 -4.09 -13.34 12.02
N GLN A 146 -3.39 -12.60 11.16
CA GLN A 146 -3.99 -11.93 10.00
C GLN A 146 -4.10 -12.83 8.75
N TRP A 147 -3.38 -13.97 8.75
CA TRP A 147 -3.27 -14.88 7.61
C TRP A 147 -4.57 -15.62 7.28
N THR A 148 -4.87 -15.72 5.99
CA THR A 148 -5.82 -16.69 5.43
C THR A 148 -5.14 -17.42 4.27
N ASP A 149 -5.44 -18.71 4.07
CA ASP A 149 -4.66 -19.62 3.19
C ASP A 149 -4.53 -19.18 1.73
N ASP A 150 -5.28 -18.17 1.29
CA ASP A 150 -5.38 -17.69 -0.08
C ASP A 150 -4.70 -16.34 -0.37
N LEU A 151 -4.26 -15.58 0.64
CA LEU A 151 -3.80 -14.17 0.48
C LEU A 151 -2.70 -13.97 -0.57
N PHE A 152 -1.69 -14.84 -0.58
CA PHE A 152 -0.54 -14.76 -1.49
C PHE A 152 -0.51 -15.87 -2.54
N SER A 153 -1.65 -16.51 -2.77
CA SER A 153 -1.76 -17.68 -3.66
C SER A 153 -1.29 -17.40 -5.09
N ASN A 154 -1.44 -16.18 -5.60
CA ASN A 154 -1.02 -15.79 -6.95
C ASN A 154 0.26 -14.93 -6.98
N LEU A 155 0.85 -14.63 -5.83
CA LEU A 155 1.98 -13.73 -5.72
C LEU A 155 3.25 -14.38 -6.30
N LYS A 156 3.80 -13.77 -7.35
CA LYS A 156 4.99 -14.24 -8.07
C LYS A 156 6.21 -13.38 -7.83
N SER A 157 6.02 -12.10 -7.49
CA SER A 157 7.14 -11.17 -7.31
C SER A 157 6.93 -10.24 -6.14
N VAL A 158 7.95 -10.12 -5.31
CA VAL A 158 8.01 -9.18 -4.18
C VAL A 158 9.23 -8.30 -4.33
N TYR A 159 9.02 -6.99 -4.28
CA TYR A 159 10.09 -5.99 -4.30
C TYR A 159 9.99 -5.13 -3.05
N VAL A 160 11.07 -5.02 -2.30
CA VAL A 160 11.15 -4.18 -1.10
C VAL A 160 12.24 -3.14 -1.31
N ARG A 161 11.94 -1.88 -1.03
CA ARG A 161 12.84 -0.74 -1.18
C ARG A 161 12.92 0.05 0.12
N ASN A 162 14.09 0.63 0.37
CA ASN A 162 14.40 1.43 1.57
C ASN A 162 14.27 0.66 2.88
N MET A 163 14.66 -0.61 2.90
CA MET A 163 14.57 -1.43 4.12
C MET A 163 15.64 -1.03 5.14
N THR A 164 15.22 -0.71 6.37
CA THR A 164 16.11 -0.34 7.48
C THR A 164 16.54 -1.54 8.33
N CYS A 165 15.94 -2.72 8.05
CA CYS A 165 16.17 -4.01 8.72
C CYS A 165 15.81 -4.01 10.21
N LYS A 166 14.91 -3.11 10.61
CA LYS A 166 14.23 -3.15 11.91
C LYS A 166 13.40 -4.43 12.03
N LEU A 167 13.14 -4.87 13.26
CA LEU A 167 12.58 -6.20 13.53
C LEU A 167 11.19 -6.42 12.90
N SER A 168 10.31 -5.43 12.99
CA SER A 168 8.97 -5.48 12.39
C SER A 168 9.00 -5.53 10.86
N GLU A 169 9.92 -4.82 10.20
CA GLU A 169 10.14 -4.95 8.76
C GLU A 169 10.58 -6.39 8.41
N MET A 170 11.57 -6.92 9.13
CA MET A 170 12.09 -8.27 8.90
C MET A 170 11.00 -9.32 9.06
N HIS A 171 10.27 -9.32 10.18
CA HIS A 171 9.16 -10.24 10.43
C HIS A 171 8.08 -10.17 9.34
N PHE A 172 7.75 -8.97 8.87
CA PHE A 172 6.75 -8.79 7.84
C PHE A 172 7.19 -9.36 6.49
N ILE A 173 8.45 -9.12 6.11
CA ILE A 173 8.99 -9.68 4.87
C ILE A 173 9.11 -11.20 4.98
N GLU A 174 9.67 -11.75 6.07
CA GLU A 174 9.72 -13.19 6.35
C GLU A 174 8.32 -13.83 6.29
N PHE A 175 7.33 -13.17 6.87
CA PHE A 175 5.94 -13.61 6.79
C PHE A 175 5.46 -13.72 5.34
N ILE A 176 5.66 -12.70 4.50
CA ILE A 176 5.27 -12.77 3.08
C ILE A 176 5.98 -13.93 2.38
N LEU A 177 7.30 -14.05 2.55
CA LEU A 177 8.11 -15.07 1.87
C LEU A 177 7.75 -16.49 2.29
N SER A 178 7.47 -16.71 3.58
CA SER A 178 7.07 -18.01 4.11
C SER A 178 5.70 -18.48 3.60
N LYS A 179 4.85 -17.55 3.15
CA LYS A 179 3.47 -17.83 2.74
C LYS A 179 3.26 -17.76 1.22
N ALA A 180 4.10 -17.03 0.48
CA ALA A 180 4.03 -16.87 -0.97
C ALA A 180 4.60 -18.11 -1.71
N ARG A 181 3.81 -19.18 -1.81
CA ARG A 181 4.25 -20.48 -2.38
C ARG A 181 4.63 -20.44 -3.85
N ASN A 182 4.13 -19.47 -4.61
CA ASN A 182 4.38 -19.31 -6.04
C ASN A 182 5.39 -18.20 -6.35
N LEU A 183 6.16 -17.78 -5.35
CA LEU A 183 7.13 -16.70 -5.51
C LEU A 183 8.27 -17.13 -6.44
N GLU A 184 8.45 -16.39 -7.53
CA GLU A 184 9.51 -16.60 -8.53
C GLU A 184 10.63 -15.57 -8.38
N LYS A 185 10.31 -14.38 -7.86
CA LYS A 185 11.25 -13.26 -7.74
C LYS A 185 11.09 -12.57 -6.39
N ASN A 186 12.22 -12.35 -5.75
CA ASN A 186 12.35 -11.50 -4.56
C ASN A 186 13.53 -10.56 -4.80
N ASP A 187 13.34 -9.28 -4.48
CA ASP A 187 14.39 -8.28 -4.54
C ASP A 187 14.20 -7.29 -3.38
N VAL A 188 15.22 -7.19 -2.53
CA VAL A 188 15.25 -6.33 -1.35
C VAL A 188 16.41 -5.36 -1.49
N CYS A 189 16.10 -4.05 -1.50
CA CYS A 189 17.10 -3.00 -1.40
C CYS A 189 17.06 -2.38 -0.01
N LEU A 190 18.22 -2.42 0.65
CA LEU A 190 18.45 -1.76 1.93
C LEU A 190 18.47 -0.23 1.77
N ALA A 191 18.06 0.47 2.81
CA ALA A 191 18.26 1.91 2.94
C ALA A 191 19.75 2.24 3.11
N GLU A 192 20.17 3.45 2.72
CA GLU A 192 21.57 3.89 2.82
C GLU A 192 22.08 3.90 4.27
N ASP A 193 21.19 4.13 5.22
CA ASP A 193 21.42 4.18 6.66
C ASP A 193 21.11 2.84 7.37
N CYS A 194 20.85 1.77 6.62
CA CYS A 194 20.62 0.45 7.19
C CYS A 194 21.85 -0.03 7.98
N SER A 195 21.61 -0.54 9.19
CA SER A 195 22.66 -1.03 10.08
C SER A 195 23.24 -2.39 9.67
N LYS A 196 22.53 -3.16 8.85
CA LYS A 196 22.91 -4.51 8.41
C LYS A 196 23.54 -4.47 7.02
N SER A 197 24.47 -5.39 6.77
CA SER A 197 24.96 -5.65 5.41
C SER A 197 23.91 -6.41 4.58
N ASN A 198 24.10 -6.44 3.26
CA ASN A 198 23.24 -7.23 2.37
C ASN A 198 23.30 -8.73 2.73
N GLU A 199 24.48 -9.25 3.09
CA GLU A 199 24.66 -10.65 3.47
C GLU A 199 23.90 -10.98 4.77
N GLU A 200 23.97 -10.11 5.77
CA GLU A 200 23.27 -10.28 7.04
C GLU A 200 21.75 -10.29 6.85
N ALA A 201 21.22 -9.32 6.08
CA ALA A 201 19.80 -9.23 5.77
C ALA A 201 19.31 -10.49 5.02
N VAL A 202 20.08 -10.98 4.04
CA VAL A 202 19.73 -12.20 3.29
C VAL A 202 19.73 -13.44 4.18
N ILE A 203 20.72 -13.60 5.07
CA ILE A 203 20.80 -14.75 5.97
C ILE A 203 19.60 -14.82 6.91
N GLU A 204 19.10 -13.68 7.35
CA GLU A 204 17.97 -13.60 8.27
C GLU A 204 16.63 -13.83 7.56
N LEU A 205 16.42 -13.21 6.38
CA LEU A 205 15.23 -13.43 5.55
C LEU A 205 15.11 -14.86 4.99
N ALA A 206 16.21 -15.62 4.97
CA ALA A 206 16.24 -17.00 4.48
C ALA A 206 15.94 -18.06 5.55
N LYS A 207 15.67 -17.65 6.80
CA LYS A 207 15.29 -18.56 7.90
C LYS A 207 13.82 -18.93 7.85
#